data_AF-A0A955XTJ3-F1
#
_entry.id   AF-A0A955XTJ3-F1
#
_cell.length_a   1.000
_cell.length_b   1.000
_cell.length_c   1.000
_cell.angle_alpha   90.00
_cell.angle_beta   90.00
_cell.angle_gamma   90.00
#
_symmetry.space_group_name_H-M   'P 1'
#
loop_
_entity.id
_entity.type
_entity.pdbx_description
1 polymer ?
#
loop_
_entity_poly.entity_id
_entity_poly.type
_entity_poly.pdbx_seq_one_letter_code
_entity_poly.pdbx_strand_id
1 'polypeptide(L)' 'MLDVSREFHGVRLGDRRLDARLGRIVDTVRRAPHLSLPELFADPSQLEGAYRFIENDRVDAEAILEPHNQRT' A
#
# COMPACT_ATOMS: atom_id res chain seq x y z
N MET A 1 16.12 -6.31 11.34
CA MET A 1 15.53 -5.27 10.47
C MET A 1 14.04 -5.52 10.42
N LEU A 2 13.22 -4.57 10.88
CA LEU A 2 11.76 -4.70 10.89
C LEU A 2 11.27 -4.70 9.44
N ASP A 3 10.47 -5.69 9.08
CA ASP A 3 9.88 -5.82 7.75
C ASP A 3 8.50 -5.15 7.75
N VAL A 4 8.47 -3.88 7.32
CA VAL A 4 7.27 -3.03 7.31
C VAL A 4 6.14 -3.66 6.50
N SER A 5 6.43 -4.49 5.48
CA SER A 5 5.39 -5.21 4.73
C SER A 5 4.53 -6.10 5.63
N ARG A 6 5.07 -6.58 6.75
CA ARG A 6 4.32 -7.44 7.68
C ARG A 6 3.21 -6.72 8.43
N GLU A 7 3.34 -5.41 8.58
CA GLU A 7 2.33 -4.59 9.25
C GLU A 7 1.02 -4.59 8.45
N PHE A 8 1.11 -4.77 7.14
CA PHE A 8 -0.03 -4.84 6.21
C PHE A 8 -0.53 -6.28 6.01
N HIS A 9 0.10 -7.30 6.61
CA HIS A 9 -0.42 -8.66 6.54
C HIS A 9 -1.73 -8.78 7.30
N GLY A 10 -2.77 -9.22 6.57
CA GLY A 10 -4.11 -9.42 7.11
C GLY A 10 -5.09 -8.31 6.77
N VAL A 11 -4.65 -7.21 6.13
CA VAL A 11 -5.56 -6.19 5.59
C VAL A 11 -6.55 -6.84 4.63
N ARG A 12 -7.83 -6.48 4.76
CA ARG A 12 -8.92 -6.93 3.90
C ARG A 12 -9.77 -5.73 3.50
N LEU A 13 -9.57 -5.22 2.29
CA LEU A 13 -10.32 -4.10 1.72
C LEU A 13 -11.64 -4.54 1.05
N GLY A 14 -12.01 -5.81 1.19
CA GLY A 14 -13.21 -6.37 0.56
C GLY A 14 -13.11 -6.59 -0.96
N ASP A 15 -11.98 -6.24 -1.59
CA ASP A 15 -11.67 -6.52 -3.00
C ASP A 15 -10.24 -7.06 -3.11
N ARG A 16 -10.10 -8.31 -3.53
CA ARG A 16 -8.79 -9.00 -3.63
C ARG A 16 -7.81 -8.26 -4.54
N ARG A 17 -8.29 -7.47 -5.50
CA ARG A 17 -7.42 -6.67 -6.38
C ARG A 17 -6.86 -5.46 -5.64
N LEU A 18 -7.62 -4.85 -4.73
CA LEU A 18 -7.16 -3.77 -3.86
C LEU A 18 -6.14 -4.32 -2.85
N ASP A 19 -6.41 -5.47 -2.23
CA ASP A 19 -5.46 -6.12 -1.32
C ASP A 19 -4.11 -6.40 -2.01
N ALA A 20 -4.16 -6.96 -3.22
CA ALA A 20 -2.97 -7.23 -4.01
C ALA A 20 -2.26 -5.95 -4.47
N ARG A 21 -3.00 -4.85 -4.66
CA ARG A 21 -2.42 -3.56 -5.05
C ARG A 21 -1.72 -2.89 -3.86
N LEU A 22 -2.33 -2.92 -2.68
CA LEU A 22 -1.72 -2.45 -1.43
C LEU A 22 -0.37 -3.13 -1.20
N GLY A 23 -0.31 -4.45 -1.30
CA GLY A 23 0.94 -5.21 -1.15
C GLY A 23 2.04 -4.75 -2.10
N ARG A 24 1.72 -4.54 -3.39
CA ARG A 24 2.69 -4.03 -4.38
C ARG A 24 3.17 -2.62 -4.05
N ILE A 25 2.26 -1.73 -3.64
CA ILE A 25 2.60 -0.35 -3.30
C ILE A 25 3.54 -0.33 -2.10
N VAL A 26 3.19 -1.05 -1.03
CA VAL A 26 4.02 -1.17 0.19
C VAL A 26 5.39 -1.75 -0.13
N ASP A 27 5.45 -2.83 -0.91
CA ASP A 27 6.72 -3.45 -1.31
C ASP A 27 7.62 -2.55 -2.17
N THR A 28 7.03 -1.60 -2.88
CA THR A 28 7.76 -0.60 -3.67
C THR A 28 8.25 0.53 -2.77
N VAL A 29 7.35 1.14 -1.99
CA VAL A 29 7.65 2.28 -1.12
C VAL A 29 8.68 1.91 -0.06
N ARG A 30 8.60 0.73 0.55
CA ARG A 30 9.55 0.32 1.61
C ARG A 30 11.00 0.23 1.15
N ARG A 31 11.25 0.09 -0.16
CA ARG A 31 12.62 0.00 -0.71
C ARG A 31 13.32 1.36 -0.72
N ALA A 32 12.57 2.44 -0.86
CA ALA A 32 13.09 3.80 -0.88
C ALA A 32 12.03 4.80 -0.39
N PRO A 33 11.65 4.78 0.90
CA PRO A 33 10.52 5.56 1.42
C PRO A 33 10.75 7.09 1.42
N HIS A 34 11.97 7.53 1.11
CA HIS A 34 12.34 8.94 0.97
C HIS A 34 12.04 9.51 -0.43
N LEU A 35 11.71 8.65 -1.40
CA LEU A 35 11.36 9.05 -2.75
C LEU A 35 9.85 9.30 -2.89
N SER A 36 9.49 10.19 -3.80
CA SER A 36 8.10 10.44 -4.19
C SER A 36 7.51 9.28 -5.01
N LEU A 37 6.17 9.22 -5.12
CA LEU A 37 5.52 8.18 -5.94
C LEU A 37 5.98 8.21 -7.41
N PRO A 38 6.11 9.37 -8.10
CA PRO A 38 6.64 9.40 -9.46
C PRO A 38 8.07 8.86 -9.59
N GLU A 39 8.91 9.06 -8.57
CA GLU A 39 10.28 8.52 -8.55
C GLU A 39 10.31 7.01 -8.30
N LEU A 40 9.37 6.49 -7.50
CA LEU A 40 9.24 5.06 -7.19
C LEU A 40 8.61 4.25 -8.33
N PHE A 41 7.66 4.83 -9.06
CA PHE A 41 6.89 4.17 -10.12
C PHE A 41 7.22 4.78 -11.49
N ALA A 42 8.34 4.35 -12.08
CA ALA A 42 8.78 4.85 -13.39
C ALA A 42 7.84 4.45 -14.55
N ASP A 43 7.04 3.39 -14.39
CA ASP A 43 6.00 3.02 -15.36
C ASP A 43 4.73 3.87 -15.15
N PRO A 44 4.27 4.62 -16.17
CA PRO A 44 3.10 5.50 -16.02
C PRO A 44 1.82 4.78 -15.59
N SER A 45 1.63 3.53 -16.03
CA SER A 45 0.43 2.76 -15.66
C SER A 45 0.47 2.32 -14.20
N GLN A 46 1.66 2.04 -13.66
CA GLN A 46 1.85 1.74 -12.24
C GLN A 46 1.68 2.98 -11.38
N LEU A 47 2.24 4.13 -11.79
CA LEU A 47 2.09 5.41 -11.09
C LEU A 47 0.63 5.82 -11.00
N GLU A 48 -0.07 5.82 -12.14
CA GLU A 48 -1.51 6.08 -12.21
C GLU A 48 -2.28 5.08 -11.34
N GLY A 49 -1.83 3.82 -11.32
CA GLY A 49 -2.41 2.80 -10.48
C GLY A 49 -2.26 3.05 -8.98
N ALA A 50 -1.15 3.66 -8.55
CA ALA A 50 -0.92 4.06 -7.16
C ALA A 50 -1.81 5.24 -6.77
N TYR A 51 -1.89 6.27 -7.61
CA TYR A 51 -2.79 7.41 -7.38
C TYR A 51 -4.26 6.97 -7.31
N ARG A 52 -4.74 6.18 -8.28
CA ARG A 52 -6.10 5.63 -8.26
C ARG A 52 -6.39 4.69 -7.09
N PHE A 53 -5.36 4.15 -6.43
CA PHE A 53 -5.56 3.37 -5.21
C PHE A 53 -5.74 4.29 -4.00
N ILE A 54 -4.90 5.32 -3.89
CA ILE A 54 -4.97 6.32 -2.80
C ILE A 54 -6.30 7.10 -2.86
N GLU A 55 -6.76 7.44 -4.06
CA GLU A 55 -8.00 8.18 -4.31
C GLU A 55 -9.24 7.29 -4.38
N ASN A 56 -9.13 6.00 -4.06
CA ASN A 56 -10.26 5.08 -4.18
C ASN A 56 -11.16 5.14 -2.95
N ASP A 57 -12.42 5.53 -3.11
CA ASP A 57 -13.41 5.57 -2.01
C ASP A 57 -13.64 4.20 -1.33
N ARG A 58 -13.27 3.09 -1.98
CA ARG A 58 -13.36 1.74 -1.41
C ARG A 58 -12.13 1.36 -0.59
N VAL A 59 -11.09 2.18 -0.59
CA VAL A 59 -9.85 1.97 0.17
C VAL A 59 -9.99 2.73 1.49
N ASP A 60 -10.23 1.98 2.55
CA ASP A 60 -10.35 2.50 3.90
C ASP A 60 -8.97 2.55 4.58
N ALA A 61 -8.50 3.75 4.91
CA ALA A 61 -7.22 3.95 5.58
C ALA A 61 -7.19 3.36 7.00
N GLU A 62 -8.32 3.33 7.71
CA GLU A 62 -8.39 2.70 9.04
C GLU A 62 -8.21 1.19 8.91
N ALA A 63 -8.87 0.56 7.94
CA ALA A 63 -8.71 -0.86 7.64
C ALA A 63 -7.27 -1.25 7.24
N ILE A 64 -6.52 -0.33 6.64
CA ILE A 64 -5.09 -0.53 6.32
C ILE A 64 -4.23 -0.54 7.59
N LEU A 65 -4.50 0.36 8.54
CA LEU A 65 -3.71 0.53 9.76
C LEU A 65 -4.10 -0.45 10.88
N GLU A 66 -5.31 -1.01 10.84
CA GLU A 66 -5.84 -1.89 11.88
C GLU A 66 -4.88 -3.04 12.26
N PRO A 67 -4.23 -3.78 11.32
CA PRO A 67 -3.33 -4.85 11.70
C PRO A 67 -2.00 -4.37 12.33
N HIS A 68 -1.63 -3.11 12.15
CA HIS A 68 -0.53 -2.47 12.87
C HIS A 68 -0.96 -2.11 14.30
N ASN A 69 -2.12 -1.49 14.46
CA ASN A 69 -2.67 -1.07 15.75
C ASN A 69 -2.88 -2.26 16.71
N GLN A 70 -3.36 -3.41 16.21
CA GLN A 70 -3.57 -4.60 17.04
C GLN A 70 -2.27 -5.24 17.56
N ARG A 71 -1.11 -4.85 17.04
CA ARG A 71 0.20 -5.45 17.38
C ARG A 71 1.04 -4.60 18.33
N THR A 72 0.57 -3.41 18.71
CA THR A 72 1.23 -2.48 19.65
C THR A 72 0.38 -2.29 20.90
#